data_AF-A0A7Y5W4H7-F1
#
_entry.id   AF-A0A7Y5W4H7-F1
#
_cell.length_a   1.000
_cell.length_b   1.000
_cell.length_c   1.000
_cell.angle_alpha   90.00
_cell.angle_beta   90.00
_cell.angle_gamma   90.00
#
_symmetry.space_group_name_H-M   'P 1'
#
loop_
_entity.id
_entity.type
_entity.pdbx_description
1 polymer ?
#
loop_
_entity_poly.entity_id
_entity_poly.type
_entity_poly.pdbx_seq_one_letter_code
_entity_poly.pdbx_strand_id
1 'polypeptide(L)'
;MAYNAMMIWQAIPAEGIDLRRVGTRGGTFVYGTLQACMLALLELFGMVEIETGESLKGEPWPILAVRRTAFGLALFDLLIADYRENLFDAMEDEFRFGRWQPLLAEYFPEWRNNLRFPEREFRDGVFYFKVSLGRVWRRIAVPAGCTLEDLAWAILHAYDFDGDHLYEFIFREQDGTIARVLRPEVDGEMFTDEFAVGNLPLEEGQEMEFHYDFGTNWMFGVKLEKIKPPDPEIQGATLIESHGEAPPEYGLDEDDGEW
;
A
#
# COMPACT_ATOMS: atom_id res chain seq x y z
N MET A 1 -7.68 7.20 -10.28
CA MET A 1 -9.13 7.32 -9.98
C MET A 1 -9.73 8.66 -10.39
N ALA A 2 -9.10 9.80 -10.09
CA ALA A 2 -9.61 11.14 -10.44
C ALA A 2 -9.96 11.30 -11.94
N TYR A 3 -9.10 10.80 -12.84
CA TYR A 3 -9.35 10.81 -14.27
C TYR A 3 -10.67 10.11 -14.67
N ASN A 4 -10.98 8.94 -14.09
CA ASN A 4 -12.21 8.20 -14.40
C ASN A 4 -13.47 8.94 -13.92
N ALA A 5 -13.41 9.57 -12.74
CA ALA A 5 -14.49 10.40 -12.24
C ALA A 5 -14.72 11.62 -13.16
N MET A 6 -13.65 12.27 -13.63
CA MET A 6 -13.73 13.39 -14.56
C MET A 6 -14.32 12.98 -15.91
N MET A 7 -13.91 11.83 -16.46
CA MET A 7 -14.46 11.31 -17.72
C MET A 7 -15.96 11.02 -17.62
N ILE A 8 -16.41 10.40 -16.51
CA ILE A 8 -17.83 10.14 -16.26
C ILE A 8 -18.59 11.45 -16.08
N TRP A 9 -18.03 12.40 -15.32
CA TRP A 9 -18.62 13.71 -15.15
C TRP A 9 -18.84 14.40 -16.50
N GLN A 10 -17.82 14.46 -17.36
CA GLN A 10 -17.89 15.09 -18.69
C GLN A 10 -18.88 14.38 -19.64
N ALA A 11 -19.09 13.08 -19.47
CA ALA A 11 -20.06 12.32 -20.26
C ALA A 11 -21.52 12.61 -19.90
N ILE A 12 -21.79 13.16 -18.71
CA ILE A 12 -23.15 13.56 -18.30
C ILE A 12 -23.42 14.99 -18.80
N PRO A 13 -24.42 15.24 -19.66
CA PRO A 13 -24.78 16.59 -20.09
C PRO A 13 -25.24 17.47 -18.91
N ALA A 14 -25.20 18.79 -19.08
CA ALA A 14 -25.63 19.72 -18.03
C ALA A 14 -27.12 19.55 -17.67
N GLU A 15 -27.94 19.25 -18.67
CA GLU A 15 -29.37 18.92 -18.56
C GLU A 15 -29.64 17.52 -17.99
N GLY A 16 -28.59 16.73 -17.73
CA GLY A 16 -28.69 15.33 -17.35
C GLY A 16 -28.92 14.41 -18.54
N ILE A 17 -28.93 13.10 -18.27
CA ILE A 17 -29.16 12.06 -19.26
C ILE A 17 -30.30 11.14 -18.82
N ASP A 18 -31.26 10.93 -19.73
CA ASP A 18 -32.34 9.97 -19.57
C ASP A 18 -32.03 8.72 -20.38
N LEU A 19 -31.53 7.69 -19.70
CA LEU A 19 -31.08 6.44 -20.33
C LEU A 19 -32.25 5.60 -20.85
N ARG A 20 -33.50 5.90 -20.46
CA ARG A 20 -34.70 5.29 -21.04
C ARG A 20 -34.90 5.67 -22.50
N ARG A 21 -34.38 6.83 -22.91
CA ARG A 21 -34.55 7.42 -24.25
C ARG A 21 -33.37 7.15 -25.18
N VAL A 22 -32.22 6.79 -24.61
CA VAL A 22 -31.01 6.42 -25.35
C VAL A 22 -31.17 4.97 -25.80
N GLY A 23 -31.65 4.75 -27.02
CA GLY A 23 -31.68 3.41 -27.61
C GLY A 23 -30.31 2.73 -27.52
N THR A 24 -30.30 1.40 -27.39
CA THR A 24 -29.15 0.51 -27.12
C THR A 24 -27.97 0.55 -28.13
N ARG A 25 -27.88 1.57 -29.00
CA ARG A 25 -26.88 1.68 -30.07
C ARG A 25 -25.84 2.79 -29.89
N GLY A 26 -25.95 3.64 -28.87
CA GLY A 26 -24.87 4.57 -28.48
C GLY A 26 -24.36 4.14 -27.13
N GLY A 27 -23.10 3.73 -27.04
CA GLY A 27 -22.57 3.15 -25.81
C GLY A 27 -22.78 4.06 -24.60
N THR A 28 -23.49 3.59 -23.58
CA THR A 28 -23.66 4.30 -22.32
C THR A 28 -22.30 4.44 -21.63
N PHE A 29 -22.01 5.58 -21.01
CA PHE A 29 -20.74 5.82 -20.31
C PHE A 29 -20.56 4.95 -19.04
N VAL A 30 -21.59 4.19 -18.68
CA VAL A 30 -21.67 3.32 -17.49
C VAL A 30 -21.53 1.84 -17.87
N TYR A 31 -20.56 1.49 -18.72
CA TYR A 31 -20.23 0.09 -18.99
C TYR A 31 -19.07 -0.37 -18.13
N GLY A 32 -19.35 -1.34 -17.25
CA GLY A 32 -18.35 -2.00 -16.42
C GLY A 32 -18.47 -1.64 -14.94
N THR A 33 -17.95 -2.53 -14.10
CA THR A 33 -17.99 -2.40 -12.63
C THR A 33 -17.33 -1.11 -12.16
N LEU A 34 -16.20 -0.72 -12.77
CA LEU A 34 -15.47 0.49 -12.38
C LEU A 34 -16.29 1.75 -12.62
N GLN A 35 -16.93 1.88 -13.79
CA GLN A 35 -17.73 3.03 -14.17
C GLN A 35 -18.99 3.14 -13.31
N ALA A 36 -19.64 2.01 -13.03
CA ALA A 36 -20.76 1.94 -12.09
C ALA A 36 -20.32 2.37 -10.67
N CYS A 37 -19.17 1.89 -10.17
CA CYS A 37 -18.65 2.30 -8.88
C CYS A 37 -18.34 3.81 -8.83
N MET A 38 -17.70 4.36 -9.87
CA MET A 38 -17.42 5.80 -9.93
C MET A 38 -18.71 6.63 -9.94
N LEU A 39 -19.73 6.19 -10.69
CA LEU A 39 -21.02 6.87 -10.73
C LEU A 39 -21.74 6.80 -9.37
N ALA A 40 -21.70 5.66 -8.69
CA ALA A 40 -22.23 5.52 -7.33
C ALA A 40 -21.48 6.41 -6.32
N LEU A 41 -20.16 6.57 -6.47
CA LEU A 41 -19.39 7.50 -5.64
C LEU A 41 -19.77 8.96 -5.90
N LEU A 42 -19.96 9.35 -7.17
CA LEU A 42 -20.45 10.69 -7.50
C LEU A 42 -21.82 10.96 -6.86
N GLU A 43 -22.71 9.97 -6.83
CA GLU A 43 -24.00 10.09 -6.12
C GLU A 43 -23.81 10.17 -4.60
N LEU A 44 -23.00 9.28 -4.02
CA LEU A 44 -22.72 9.24 -2.58
C LEU A 44 -22.18 10.58 -2.06
N PHE A 45 -21.34 11.25 -2.84
CA PHE A 45 -20.78 12.56 -2.49
C PHE A 45 -21.65 13.74 -2.96
N GLY A 46 -22.85 13.49 -3.50
CA GLY A 46 -23.82 14.52 -3.85
C GLY A 46 -23.50 15.30 -5.14
N MET A 47 -22.62 14.78 -5.99
CA MET A 47 -22.26 15.40 -7.27
C MET A 47 -23.33 15.17 -8.33
N VAL A 48 -23.98 14.01 -8.28
CA VAL A 48 -25.06 13.63 -9.17
C VAL A 48 -26.24 13.05 -8.39
N GLU A 49 -27.41 13.10 -9.00
CA GLU A 49 -28.62 12.37 -8.58
C GLU A 49 -28.86 11.24 -9.58
N ILE A 50 -29.16 10.04 -9.08
CA ILE A 50 -29.43 8.88 -9.91
C ILE A 50 -30.87 8.42 -9.71
N GLU A 51 -31.59 8.28 -10.81
CA GLU A 51 -32.90 7.63 -10.83
C GLU A 51 -32.70 6.15 -11.13
N THR A 52 -33.12 5.27 -10.22
CA THR A 52 -33.01 3.81 -10.38
C THR A 52 -34.35 3.13 -10.58
N GLY A 53 -34.38 2.08 -11.40
CA GLY A 53 -35.54 1.21 -11.58
C GLY A 53 -35.62 0.11 -10.53
N GLU A 54 -36.63 -0.76 -10.69
CA GLU A 54 -36.71 -1.98 -9.87
C GLU A 54 -35.53 -2.90 -10.19
N SER A 55 -34.82 -3.34 -9.15
CA SER A 55 -33.69 -4.26 -9.27
C SER A 55 -34.14 -5.69 -8.98
N LEU A 56 -33.89 -6.62 -9.90
CA LEU A 56 -34.05 -8.05 -9.65
C LEU A 56 -32.73 -8.64 -9.14
N LYS A 57 -32.84 -9.72 -8.36
CA LYS A 57 -31.66 -10.39 -7.78
C LYS A 57 -30.79 -10.98 -8.89
N GLY A 58 -29.55 -10.51 -8.99
CA GLY A 58 -28.58 -10.96 -10.00
C GLY A 58 -28.58 -10.13 -11.29
N GLU A 59 -29.41 -9.09 -11.38
CA GLU A 59 -29.40 -8.15 -12.50
C GLU A 59 -28.43 -6.98 -12.25
N PRO A 60 -27.90 -6.37 -13.31
CA PRO A 60 -27.09 -5.16 -13.21
C PRO A 60 -27.89 -3.99 -12.63
N TRP A 61 -27.19 -3.04 -12.01
CA TRP A 61 -27.78 -1.84 -11.41
C TRP A 61 -28.64 -1.06 -12.43
N PRO A 62 -29.97 -0.97 -12.25
CA PRO A 62 -30.89 -0.43 -13.26
C PRO A 62 -30.94 1.10 -13.21
N ILE A 63 -29.96 1.76 -13.82
CA ILE A 63 -29.90 3.22 -13.89
C ILE A 63 -30.84 3.72 -14.99
N LEU A 64 -31.82 4.53 -14.63
CA LEU A 64 -32.82 5.12 -15.54
C LEU A 64 -32.43 6.52 -16.01
N ALA A 65 -31.89 7.34 -15.10
CA ALA A 65 -31.44 8.68 -15.42
C ALA A 65 -30.33 9.14 -14.46
N VAL A 66 -29.49 10.06 -14.93
CA VAL A 66 -28.44 10.70 -14.12
C VAL A 66 -28.51 12.20 -14.33
N ARG A 67 -28.48 12.97 -13.25
CA ARG A 67 -28.51 14.45 -13.29
C ARG A 67 -27.36 15.00 -12.48
N ARG A 68 -26.73 16.07 -12.97
CA ARG A 68 -25.76 16.83 -12.17
C ARG A 68 -26.50 17.66 -11.12
N THR A 69 -25.99 17.69 -9.90
CA THR A 69 -26.51 18.60 -8.86
C THR A 69 -25.89 19.99 -9.02
N ALA A 70 -26.51 21.00 -8.41
CA ALA A 70 -25.92 22.34 -8.35
C ALA A 70 -24.56 22.33 -7.61
N PHE A 71 -24.43 21.49 -6.59
CA PHE A 71 -23.19 21.31 -5.84
C PHE A 71 -22.09 20.67 -6.72
N GLY A 72 -22.42 19.60 -7.45
CA GLY A 72 -21.49 18.95 -8.36
C GLY A 72 -21.00 19.88 -9.45
N LEU A 73 -21.89 20.69 -10.04
CA LEU A 73 -21.52 21.70 -11.03
C LEU A 73 -20.49 22.69 -10.47
N ALA A 74 -20.80 23.31 -9.33
CA ALA A 74 -19.91 24.28 -8.71
C ALA A 74 -18.54 23.68 -8.35
N LEU A 75 -18.52 22.45 -7.81
CA LEU A 75 -17.27 21.81 -7.41
C LEU A 75 -16.42 21.40 -8.61
N PHE A 76 -17.01 20.74 -9.61
CA PHE A 76 -16.23 20.27 -10.77
C PHE A 76 -15.76 21.44 -11.65
N ASP A 77 -16.47 22.56 -11.72
CA ASP A 77 -15.98 23.75 -12.42
C ASP A 77 -14.68 24.27 -11.79
N LEU A 78 -14.59 24.27 -10.46
CA LEU A 78 -13.37 24.61 -9.73
C LEU A 78 -12.25 23.57 -9.93
N LEU A 79 -12.57 22.28 -9.73
CA LEU A 79 -11.58 21.20 -9.79
C LEU A 79 -11.03 20.96 -11.20
N ILE A 80 -11.85 21.10 -12.24
CA ILE A 80 -11.40 20.91 -13.63
C ILE A 80 -10.48 22.05 -14.07
N ALA A 81 -10.74 23.28 -13.62
CA ALA A 81 -9.85 24.40 -13.88
C ALA A 81 -8.46 24.15 -13.27
N ASP A 82 -8.41 23.78 -11.99
CA ASP A 82 -7.16 23.41 -11.30
C ASP A 82 -6.44 22.25 -11.98
N TYR A 83 -7.16 21.16 -12.30
CA TYR A 83 -6.57 19.98 -12.95
C TYR A 83 -5.97 20.29 -14.33
N ARG A 84 -6.58 21.20 -15.10
CA ARG A 84 -6.06 21.61 -16.42
C ARG A 84 -4.80 22.46 -16.31
N GLU A 85 -4.73 23.31 -15.30
CA GLU A 85 -3.58 24.19 -15.07
C GLU A 85 -2.40 23.42 -14.47
N ASN A 86 -2.67 22.42 -13.62
CA ASN A 86 -1.68 21.66 -12.85
C ASN A 86 -1.60 20.19 -13.29
N LEU A 87 -1.78 19.91 -14.58
CA LEU A 87 -1.89 18.54 -15.12
C LEU A 87 -0.63 17.70 -14.87
N PHE A 88 0.56 18.29 -14.97
CA PHE A 88 1.83 17.59 -14.75
C PHE A 88 2.04 17.26 -13.27
N ASP A 89 1.80 18.21 -12.36
CA ASP A 89 1.82 17.97 -10.90
C ASP A 89 0.79 16.92 -10.48
N ALA A 90 -0.38 16.88 -11.12
CA ALA A 90 -1.38 15.85 -10.89
C ALA A 90 -0.98 14.44 -11.34
N MET A 91 0.06 14.32 -12.17
CA MET A 91 0.61 13.06 -12.67
C MET A 91 1.82 12.59 -11.85
N GLU A 92 2.54 13.49 -11.19
CA GLU A 92 3.67 13.18 -10.29
C GLU A 92 3.24 12.89 -8.84
N ASP A 93 1.99 13.21 -8.48
CA ASP A 93 1.52 13.41 -7.10
C ASP A 93 1.77 12.22 -6.14
N GLU A 94 2.72 12.42 -5.21
CA GLU A 94 2.66 11.83 -3.87
C GLU A 94 1.29 12.16 -3.27
N PHE A 95 0.51 11.16 -2.90
CA PHE A 95 -0.83 11.37 -2.34
C PHE A 95 -0.79 12.26 -1.09
N ARG A 96 -1.22 13.53 -1.21
CA ARG A 96 -1.25 14.49 -0.09
C ARG A 96 -2.68 14.91 0.25
N PHE A 97 -3.08 14.70 1.51
CA PHE A 97 -4.34 15.22 2.03
C PHE A 97 -4.37 16.76 1.97
N GLY A 98 -5.53 17.31 1.61
CA GLY A 98 -5.72 18.76 1.60
C GLY A 98 -5.27 19.49 0.34
N ARG A 99 -4.88 18.78 -0.74
CA ARG A 99 -4.49 19.38 -2.03
C ARG A 99 -5.46 20.47 -2.51
N TRP A 100 -6.77 20.23 -2.41
CA TRP A 100 -7.80 21.16 -2.85
C TRP A 100 -8.27 22.14 -1.76
N GLN A 101 -7.73 22.06 -0.54
CA GLN A 101 -8.13 22.96 0.55
C GLN A 101 -7.94 24.44 0.20
N PRO A 102 -6.84 24.90 -0.42
CA PRO A 102 -6.69 26.32 -0.78
C PRO A 102 -7.77 26.81 -1.75
N LEU A 103 -8.16 25.99 -2.72
CA LEU A 103 -9.21 26.29 -3.70
C LEU A 103 -10.60 26.37 -3.05
N LEU A 104 -10.83 25.56 -2.02
CA LEU A 104 -12.13 25.43 -1.35
C LEU A 104 -12.24 26.27 -0.08
N ALA A 105 -11.14 26.87 0.40
CA ALA A 105 -11.09 27.62 1.65
C ALA A 105 -12.03 28.83 1.67
N GLU A 106 -12.25 29.48 0.53
CA GLU A 106 -13.21 30.60 0.40
C GLU A 106 -14.65 30.15 0.71
N TYR A 107 -15.01 28.93 0.30
CA TYR A 107 -16.35 28.38 0.46
C TYR A 107 -16.53 27.66 1.81
N PHE A 108 -15.44 27.12 2.37
CA PHE A 108 -15.45 26.34 3.61
C PHE A 108 -14.41 26.86 4.62
N PRO A 109 -14.57 28.09 5.15
CA PRO A 109 -13.57 28.72 6.02
C PRO A 109 -13.35 28.02 7.37
N GLU A 110 -14.32 27.19 7.79
CA GLU A 110 -14.19 26.36 9.01
C GLU A 110 -13.35 25.11 8.80
N TRP A 111 -13.10 24.70 7.55
CA TRP A 111 -12.21 23.59 7.23
C TRP A 111 -10.75 24.03 7.37
N ARG A 112 -10.20 23.89 8.58
CA ARG A 112 -8.83 24.32 8.92
C ARG A 112 -7.82 23.18 8.99
N ASN A 113 -8.30 21.95 9.19
CA ASN A 113 -7.46 20.78 9.42
C ASN A 113 -7.60 19.76 8.29
N ASN A 114 -6.49 19.17 7.87
CA ASN A 114 -6.48 18.01 7.00
C ASN A 114 -6.07 16.77 7.79
N LEU A 115 -6.42 15.61 7.26
CA LEU A 115 -5.76 14.37 7.66
C LEU A 115 -4.26 14.52 7.39
N ARG A 116 -3.46 13.96 8.28
CA ARG A 116 -2.02 13.83 8.09
C ARG A 116 -1.72 12.38 8.38
N PHE A 117 -0.88 11.76 7.55
CA PHE A 117 -0.28 10.51 7.98
C PHE A 117 0.56 10.81 9.22
N PRO A 118 0.54 9.93 10.23
CA PRO A 118 1.48 10.04 11.33
C PRO A 118 2.89 10.08 10.73
N GLU A 119 3.74 11.00 11.19
CA GLU A 119 5.15 10.91 10.84
C GLU A 119 5.69 9.59 11.43
N ARG A 120 6.60 8.93 10.70
CA ARG A 120 7.30 7.76 11.24
C ARG A 120 8.15 8.22 12.41
N GLU A 121 7.66 7.99 13.62
CA GLU A 121 8.45 8.19 14.82
C GLU A 121 9.44 7.04 14.96
N PHE A 122 10.73 7.36 14.98
CA PHE A 122 11.76 6.37 15.30
C PHE A 122 11.51 5.83 16.71
N ARG A 123 11.31 4.52 16.82
CA ARG A 123 11.09 3.86 18.10
C ARG A 123 12.41 3.30 18.62
N ASP A 124 12.92 3.90 19.68
CA ASP A 124 14.14 3.45 20.35
C ASP A 124 13.90 2.17 21.18
N GLY A 125 14.96 1.40 21.42
CA GLY A 125 14.91 0.16 22.18
C GLY A 125 15.53 -1.04 21.46
N VAL A 126 15.23 -2.23 21.97
CA VAL A 126 15.61 -3.52 21.39
C VAL A 126 14.35 -4.26 20.95
N PHE A 127 14.30 -4.58 19.67
CA PHE A 127 13.21 -5.27 19.00
C PHE A 127 13.49 -6.77 19.04
N TYR A 128 12.54 -7.54 19.55
CA TYR A 128 12.65 -9.00 19.57
C TYR A 128 11.75 -9.57 18.49
N PHE A 129 12.37 -10.10 17.44
CA PHE A 129 11.69 -10.77 16.35
C PHE A 129 11.69 -12.28 16.55
N LYS A 130 10.55 -12.91 16.28
CA LYS A 130 10.47 -14.34 16.04
C LYS A 130 10.41 -14.58 14.53
N VAL A 131 11.46 -15.17 14.00
CA VAL A 131 11.63 -15.50 12.59
C VAL A 131 11.29 -16.97 12.41
N SER A 132 10.39 -17.30 11.49
CA SER A 132 9.87 -18.65 11.33
C SER A 132 9.93 -19.10 9.88
N LEU A 133 10.35 -20.35 9.68
CA LEU A 133 10.33 -21.06 8.40
C LEU A 133 9.64 -22.41 8.65
N GLY A 134 8.36 -22.49 8.29
CA GLY A 134 7.51 -23.63 8.67
C GLY A 134 7.41 -23.80 10.20
N ARG A 135 7.93 -24.92 10.72
CA ARG A 135 7.93 -25.22 12.17
C ARG A 135 9.22 -24.80 12.90
N VAL A 136 10.25 -24.43 12.14
CA VAL A 136 11.55 -24.01 12.64
C VAL A 136 11.51 -22.52 12.91
N TRP A 137 12.03 -22.07 14.04
CA TRP A 137 12.06 -20.65 14.35
C TRP A 137 13.33 -20.22 15.10
N ARG A 138 13.61 -18.92 15.02
CA ARG A 138 14.70 -18.21 15.69
C ARG A 138 14.15 -16.96 16.38
N ARG A 139 14.69 -16.61 17.54
CA ARG A 139 14.45 -15.32 18.17
C ARG A 139 15.68 -14.46 18.03
N ILE A 140 15.53 -13.30 17.42
CA ILE A 140 16.62 -12.36 17.17
C ILE A 140 16.27 -11.05 17.87
N ALA A 141 17.20 -10.55 18.68
CA ALA A 141 17.11 -9.24 19.28
C ALA A 141 17.91 -8.25 18.44
N VAL A 142 17.30 -7.12 18.08
CA VAL A 142 17.91 -6.12 17.20
C VAL A 142 17.73 -4.72 17.79
N PRO A 143 18.81 -3.98 18.06
CA PRO A 143 18.73 -2.58 18.46
C PRO A 143 18.02 -1.73 17.41
N ALA A 144 17.27 -0.71 17.84
CA ALA A 144 16.51 0.17 16.94
C ALA A 144 17.35 0.84 15.85
N GLY A 145 18.61 1.15 16.15
CA GLY A 145 19.55 1.80 15.23
C GLY A 145 20.20 0.85 14.21
N CYS A 146 20.07 -0.47 14.37
CA CYS A 146 20.49 -1.43 13.36
C CYS A 146 19.59 -1.35 12.14
N THR A 147 20.13 -1.72 10.99
CA THR A 147 19.43 -1.70 9.71
C THR A 147 18.68 -3.01 9.46
N LEU A 148 17.83 -3.03 8.45
CA LEU A 148 17.23 -4.29 7.98
C LEU A 148 18.28 -5.21 7.35
N GLU A 149 19.40 -4.67 6.86
CA GLU A 149 20.56 -5.44 6.43
C GLU A 149 21.14 -6.25 7.60
N ASP A 150 21.34 -5.63 8.76
CA ASP A 150 21.81 -6.33 9.97
C ASP A 150 20.86 -7.47 10.38
N LEU A 151 19.55 -7.22 10.29
CA LEU A 151 18.53 -8.24 10.56
C LEU A 151 18.56 -9.36 9.52
N ALA A 152 18.71 -9.06 8.23
CA ALA A 152 18.80 -10.07 7.17
C ALA A 152 19.97 -11.02 7.40
N TRP A 153 21.17 -10.49 7.64
CA TRP A 153 22.35 -11.30 7.95
C TRP A 153 22.18 -12.14 9.21
N ALA A 154 21.56 -11.58 10.25
CA ALA A 154 21.27 -12.35 11.47
C ALA A 154 20.26 -13.48 11.23
N ILE A 155 19.28 -13.29 10.33
CA ILE A 155 18.35 -14.35 9.94
C ILE A 155 19.10 -15.45 9.19
N LEU A 156 19.85 -15.11 8.14
CA LEU A 156 20.54 -16.07 7.29
C LEU A 156 21.53 -16.92 8.11
N HIS A 157 22.39 -16.28 8.91
CA HIS A 157 23.30 -16.99 9.81
C HIS A 157 22.58 -17.86 10.83
N ALA A 158 21.42 -17.44 11.35
CA ALA A 158 20.66 -18.25 12.31
C ALA A 158 20.06 -19.53 11.68
N TYR A 159 19.87 -19.53 10.36
CA TYR A 159 19.40 -20.68 9.59
C TYR A 159 20.53 -21.42 8.85
N ASP A 160 21.78 -21.01 9.03
CA ASP A 160 22.96 -21.59 8.35
C ASP A 160 22.87 -21.47 6.82
N PHE A 161 22.39 -20.32 6.34
CA PHE A 161 22.33 -19.94 4.93
C PHE A 161 23.50 -19.02 4.60
N ASP A 162 24.06 -19.14 3.39
CA ASP A 162 25.29 -18.47 2.96
C ASP A 162 25.08 -16.99 2.63
N GLY A 163 23.87 -16.61 2.21
CA GLY A 163 23.49 -15.21 1.97
C GLY A 163 23.95 -14.62 0.63
N ASP A 164 24.32 -15.49 -0.32
CA ASP A 164 24.86 -15.14 -1.65
C ASP A 164 23.77 -14.70 -2.66
N HIS A 165 22.50 -14.67 -2.24
CA HIS A 165 21.37 -14.30 -3.08
C HIS A 165 20.68 -12.99 -2.65
N LEU A 166 19.84 -12.49 -3.56
CA LEU A 166 19.03 -11.30 -3.34
C LEU A 166 17.90 -11.56 -2.33
N TYR A 167 17.51 -10.50 -1.62
CA TYR A 167 16.40 -10.54 -0.69
C TYR A 167 15.68 -9.22 -0.57
N GLU A 168 14.56 -9.26 0.14
CA GLU A 168 13.75 -8.11 0.50
C GLU A 168 12.95 -8.37 1.79
N PHE A 169 12.57 -7.30 2.47
CA PHE A 169 11.52 -7.32 3.48
C PHE A 169 10.23 -6.75 2.90
N ILE A 170 9.10 -7.40 3.19
CA ILE A 170 7.78 -7.01 2.71
C ILE A 170 6.88 -6.78 3.92
N PHE A 171 6.32 -5.59 4.04
CA PHE A 171 5.40 -5.26 5.12
C PHE A 171 4.32 -4.27 4.69
N ARG A 172 3.29 -4.15 5.53
CA ARG A 172 2.22 -3.18 5.34
C ARG A 172 2.58 -1.85 6.01
N GLU A 173 2.48 -0.78 5.24
CA GLU A 173 2.65 0.59 5.71
C GLU A 173 1.43 1.08 6.50
N GLN A 174 1.58 2.21 7.21
CA GLN A 174 0.49 2.81 7.97
C GLN A 174 -0.69 3.26 7.11
N ASP A 175 -0.45 3.59 5.84
CA ASP A 175 -1.48 3.92 4.85
C ASP A 175 -2.14 2.69 4.21
N GLY A 176 -1.70 1.48 4.60
CA GLY A 176 -2.19 0.21 4.11
C GLY A 176 -1.54 -0.29 2.82
N THR A 177 -0.64 0.47 2.20
CA THR A 177 0.15 0.00 1.05
C THR A 177 1.15 -1.07 1.46
N ILE A 178 1.67 -1.82 0.48
CA ILE A 178 2.72 -2.82 0.71
C ILE A 178 4.05 -2.16 0.35
N ALA A 179 4.94 -2.04 1.33
CA ALA A 179 6.31 -1.62 1.13
C ALA A 179 7.22 -2.83 0.94
N ARG A 180 8.28 -2.61 0.14
CA ARG A 180 9.34 -3.57 -0.12
C ARG A 180 10.66 -2.87 0.12
N VAL A 181 11.45 -3.36 1.06
CA VAL A 181 12.79 -2.86 1.34
C VAL A 181 13.78 -3.87 0.79
N LEU A 182 14.52 -3.48 -0.23
CA LEU A 182 15.31 -4.39 -1.07
C LEU A 182 16.79 -4.33 -0.69
N ARG A 183 17.53 -5.40 -1.00
CA ARG A 183 18.99 -5.36 -0.97
C ARG A 183 19.52 -4.28 -1.94
N PRO A 184 20.61 -3.52 -1.62
CA PRO A 184 21.08 -2.38 -2.42
C PRO A 184 21.32 -2.62 -3.92
N GLU A 185 21.62 -3.86 -4.30
CA GLU A 185 21.90 -4.26 -5.68
C GLU A 185 20.64 -4.39 -6.56
N VAL A 186 19.45 -4.27 -5.96
CA VAL A 186 18.17 -4.32 -6.68
C VAL A 186 17.63 -2.92 -6.88
N ASP A 187 17.26 -2.56 -8.12
CA ASP A 187 16.63 -1.27 -8.39
C ASP A 187 15.34 -1.09 -7.55
N GLY A 188 15.31 -0.02 -6.74
CA GLY A 188 14.24 0.20 -5.77
C GLY A 188 14.24 1.59 -5.14
N GLU A 189 13.25 1.85 -4.29
CA GLU A 189 13.08 3.11 -3.57
C GLU A 189 13.57 3.05 -2.11
N MET A 190 13.62 1.86 -1.51
CA MET A 190 14.03 1.64 -0.13
C MET A 190 15.02 0.49 -0.05
N PHE A 191 16.12 0.71 0.65
CA PHE A 191 17.24 -0.23 0.74
C PHE A 191 17.46 -0.73 2.17
N THR A 192 17.85 -2.00 2.31
CA THR A 192 17.99 -2.67 3.61
C THR A 192 19.10 -2.08 4.47
N ASP A 193 20.16 -1.54 3.86
CA ASP A 193 21.31 -0.90 4.51
C ASP A 193 21.04 0.55 4.96
N GLU A 194 19.96 1.17 4.46
CA GLU A 194 19.53 2.52 4.84
C GLU A 194 18.30 2.52 5.76
N PHE A 195 17.57 1.40 5.84
CA PHE A 195 16.34 1.31 6.61
C PHE A 195 16.60 0.80 8.04
N ALA A 196 16.51 1.68 9.03
CA ALA A 196 16.65 1.30 10.45
C ALA A 196 15.43 0.51 10.98
N VAL A 197 15.67 -0.49 11.83
CA VAL A 197 14.63 -1.31 12.49
C VAL A 197 13.65 -0.46 13.30
N GLY A 198 14.14 0.59 13.96
CA GLY A 198 13.31 1.53 14.72
C GLY A 198 12.26 2.28 13.87
N ASN A 199 12.42 2.31 12.55
CA ASN A 199 11.48 2.93 11.60
C ASN A 199 10.41 1.95 11.08
N LEU A 200 10.48 0.66 11.42
CA LEU A 200 9.46 -0.29 11.02
C LEU A 200 8.09 0.14 11.57
N PRO A 201 7.01 0.08 10.79
CA PRO A 201 5.67 0.42 11.26
C PRO A 201 4.98 -0.73 12.04
N LEU A 202 5.71 -1.82 12.34
CA LEU A 202 5.17 -3.01 13.00
C LEU A 202 4.86 -2.77 14.48
N GLU A 203 3.64 -3.08 14.90
CA GLU A 203 3.26 -3.15 16.31
C GLU A 203 3.55 -4.55 16.90
N GLU A 204 3.62 -4.64 18.22
CA GLU A 204 3.79 -5.94 18.89
C GLU A 204 2.68 -6.91 18.47
N GLY A 205 3.09 -8.09 18.03
CA GLY A 205 2.21 -9.13 17.50
C GLY A 205 1.98 -9.09 16.00
N GLN A 206 2.39 -8.03 15.30
CA GLN A 206 2.37 -7.95 13.84
C GLN A 206 3.58 -8.65 13.21
N GLU A 207 3.47 -8.94 11.92
CA GLU A 207 4.48 -9.65 11.15
C GLU A 207 4.77 -8.96 9.82
N MET A 208 6.02 -9.13 9.37
CA MET A 208 6.48 -8.87 8.02
C MET A 208 7.04 -10.16 7.42
N GLU A 209 7.27 -10.15 6.12
CA GLU A 209 7.91 -11.26 5.42
C GLU A 209 9.35 -10.88 5.08
N PHE A 210 10.27 -11.84 5.22
CA PHE A 210 11.61 -11.78 4.67
C PHE A 210 11.70 -12.82 3.54
N HIS A 211 11.87 -12.34 2.32
CA HIS A 211 11.95 -13.15 1.12
C HIS A 211 13.40 -13.20 0.66
N TYR A 212 13.97 -14.40 0.65
CA TYR A 212 15.37 -14.65 0.31
C TYR A 212 15.47 -15.64 -0.85
N ASP A 213 16.44 -15.39 -1.74
CA ASP A 213 16.65 -16.13 -2.99
C ASP A 213 15.37 -16.17 -3.84
N PHE A 214 15.23 -15.23 -4.78
CA PHE A 214 14.05 -15.15 -5.65
C PHE A 214 13.89 -16.35 -6.60
N GLY A 215 14.91 -17.20 -6.76
CA GLY A 215 14.82 -18.45 -7.51
C GLY A 215 14.14 -19.55 -6.69
N THR A 216 14.66 -19.80 -5.49
CA THR A 216 14.16 -20.86 -4.59
C THR A 216 12.92 -20.42 -3.80
N ASN A 217 12.74 -19.11 -3.66
CA ASN A 217 11.61 -18.44 -3.03
C ASN A 217 11.46 -18.82 -1.54
N TRP A 218 12.53 -18.64 -0.76
CA TRP A 218 12.49 -18.82 0.69
C TRP A 218 11.70 -17.69 1.34
N MET A 219 10.59 -18.05 2.00
CA MET A 219 9.70 -17.09 2.68
C MET A 219 9.73 -17.30 4.19
N PHE A 220 10.33 -16.34 4.90
CA PHE A 220 10.37 -16.31 6.35
C PHE A 220 9.29 -15.38 6.90
N GLY A 221 8.53 -15.86 7.88
CA GLY A 221 7.65 -14.99 8.67
C GLY A 221 8.45 -14.33 9.79
N VAL A 222 8.46 -12.99 9.84
CA VAL A 222 9.21 -12.19 10.81
C VAL A 222 8.23 -11.44 11.70
N LYS A 223 7.93 -12.02 12.87
CA LYS A 223 6.97 -11.45 13.82
C LYS A 223 7.66 -10.61 14.88
N LEU A 224 7.20 -9.38 15.09
CA LEU A 224 7.63 -8.57 16.23
C LEU A 224 6.93 -9.09 17.49
N GLU A 225 7.68 -9.71 18.42
CA GLU A 225 7.11 -10.21 19.67
C GLU A 225 7.00 -9.12 20.74
N LYS A 226 8.00 -8.24 20.84
CA LYS A 226 8.06 -7.16 21.84
C LYS A 226 9.16 -6.14 21.54
N ILE A 227 9.00 -4.94 22.09
CA ILE A 227 10.04 -3.90 22.14
C ILE A 227 10.41 -3.67 23.61
N LYS A 228 11.70 -3.71 23.93
CA LYS A 228 12.21 -3.40 25.27
C LYS A 228 13.07 -2.14 25.26
N PRO A 229 13.30 -1.50 26.42
CA PRO A 229 14.30 -0.43 26.54
C PRO A 229 15.69 -0.88 26.03
N PRO A 230 16.56 0.07 25.60
CA PRO A 230 17.91 -0.23 25.16
C PRO A 230 18.69 -1.11 26.15
N ASP A 231 19.39 -2.12 25.64
CA ASP A 231 20.21 -3.05 26.42
C ASP A 231 21.68 -2.93 25.98
N PRO A 232 22.61 -2.44 26.83
CA PRO A 232 24.02 -2.29 26.49
C PRO A 232 24.73 -3.59 26.06
N GLU A 233 24.20 -4.75 26.45
CA GLU A 233 24.76 -6.07 26.08
C GLU A 233 24.36 -6.48 24.66
N ILE A 234 23.33 -5.87 24.07
CA ILE A 234 22.85 -6.15 22.72
C ILE A 234 23.28 -5.00 21.82
N GLN A 235 24.49 -5.10 21.26
CA GLN A 235 25.09 -4.06 20.41
C GLN A 235 24.75 -4.20 18.93
N GLY A 236 24.17 -5.32 18.52
CA GLY A 236 23.77 -5.61 17.15
C GLY A 236 22.71 -6.70 17.09
N ALA A 237 22.30 -7.06 15.88
CA ALA A 237 21.37 -8.16 15.66
C ALA A 237 21.94 -9.48 16.22
N THR A 238 21.30 -10.01 17.26
CA THR A 238 21.82 -11.12 18.07
C THR A 238 20.80 -12.24 18.16
N LEU A 239 21.22 -13.47 17.85
CA LEU A 239 20.42 -14.67 18.06
C LEU A 239 20.28 -14.97 19.56
N ILE A 240 19.05 -15.04 20.04
CA ILE A 240 18.70 -15.27 21.45
C ILE A 240 18.29 -16.71 21.70
N GLU A 241 17.52 -17.29 20.78
CA GLU A 241 16.95 -18.62 20.95
C GLU A 241 16.68 -19.29 19.60
N SER A 242 16.84 -20.60 19.54
CA SER A 242 16.59 -21.41 18.36
C SER A 242 15.71 -22.61 18.71
N HIS A 243 14.82 -22.98 17.78
CA HIS A 243 13.98 -24.16 17.93
C HIS A 243 13.82 -24.87 16.59
N GLY A 244 14.08 -26.18 16.60
CA GLY A 244 14.14 -27.01 15.40
C GLY A 244 15.45 -26.84 14.64
N GLU A 245 15.84 -27.91 13.95
CA GLU A 245 16.95 -27.93 13.01
C GLU A 245 16.61 -27.11 11.76
N ALA A 246 17.53 -26.26 11.30
CA ALA A 246 17.31 -25.52 10.06
C ALA A 246 17.30 -26.52 8.87
N PRO A 247 16.44 -26.31 7.87
CA PRO A 247 16.59 -27.04 6.61
C PRO A 247 17.92 -26.65 5.95
N PRO A 248 18.54 -27.54 5.15
CA PRO A 248 19.63 -27.11 4.29
C PRO A 248 19.13 -26.05 3.30
N GLU A 249 19.96 -25.06 2.99
CA GLU A 249 19.62 -23.98 2.04
C GLU A 249 19.33 -24.52 0.63
N TYR A 250 20.10 -25.53 0.22
CA TYR A 250 19.89 -26.25 -1.04
C TYR A 250 19.94 -27.76 -0.81
N GLY A 251 19.19 -28.50 -1.62
CA GLY A 251 19.39 -29.95 -1.70
C GLY A 251 20.80 -30.26 -2.21
N LEU A 252 21.38 -31.35 -1.72
CA LEU A 252 22.55 -31.95 -2.37
C LEU A 252 22.10 -32.54 -3.72
N ASP A 253 21.93 -31.71 -4.75
CA ASP A 253 21.69 -32.23 -6.09
C ASP A 253 23.04 -32.58 -6.73
N GLU A 254 23.13 -33.86 -7.13
CA GLU A 254 24.19 -34.48 -7.90
C GLU A 254 24.55 -33.65 -9.15
N ASP A 255 25.63 -32.86 -9.13
CA ASP A 255 26.50 -32.71 -10.31
C ASP A 255 27.85 -32.06 -9.96
N ASP A 256 28.76 -32.86 -9.39
CA ASP A 256 30.20 -32.71 -9.62
C ASP A 256 30.57 -33.21 -11.04
N GLY A 257 29.73 -32.91 -12.02
CA GLY A 257 29.94 -33.21 -13.42
C GLY A 257 30.82 -32.15 -14.05
N GLU A 258 32.13 -32.37 -13.98
CA GLU A 258 33.08 -31.73 -14.88
C GLU A 258 32.55 -31.74 -16.33
N TRP A 259 32.39 -30.56 -16.93
CA TRP A 259 32.50 -30.36 -18.38
C TRP A 259 33.23 -29.05 -18.70
#